data_AF-A0A536UMR4-F1
#
_entry.id   AF-A0A536UMR4-F1
#
_cell.length_a   1.000
_cell.length_b   1.000
_cell.length_c   1.000
_cell.angle_alpha   90.00
_cell.angle_beta   90.00
_cell.angle_gamma   90.00
#
_symmetry.space_group_name_H-M   'P 1'
#
loop_
_entity.id
_entity.type
_entity.pdbx_description
1 polymer ?
#
loop_
_entity_poly.entity_id
_entity_poly.type
_entity_poly.pdbx_seq_one_letter_code
_entity_poly.pdbx_strand_id
1 'polypeptide(L)'
;MGAQKNNFATVALIGRHASHGIAEPLGHLAAFLRARGHRVLLEAATAEFTPLAGYPAASSSELAREAQLAVVVGGDGTMLSIARQFAPFDVPL
;
A
#
# COMPACT_ATOMS: atom_id res chain seq x y z
N MET A 1 -5.56 7.74 29.12
CA MET A 1 -5.19 6.99 27.89
C MET A 1 -5.51 7.87 26.70
N GLY A 2 -4.54 8.63 26.18
CA GLY A 2 -4.78 9.47 25.00
C GLY A 2 -4.81 8.59 23.75
N ALA A 3 -5.93 8.58 23.03
CA ALA A 3 -5.99 7.92 21.74
C ALA A 3 -4.95 8.58 20.82
N GLN A 4 -3.92 7.83 20.43
CA GLN A 4 -2.99 8.24 19.40
C GLN A 4 -3.80 8.50 18.12
N LYS A 5 -3.78 9.74 17.62
CA LYS A 5 -4.32 10.04 16.29
C LYS A 5 -3.44 9.30 15.27
N ASN A 6 -3.90 8.17 14.76
CA ASN A 6 -3.27 7.53 13.61
C ASN A 6 -3.49 8.43 12.40
N ASN A 7 -2.51 9.26 12.08
CA ASN A 7 -2.54 10.17 10.92
C ASN A 7 -2.68 9.39 9.59
N PHE A 8 -2.39 8.07 9.62
CA PHE A 8 -2.48 7.13 8.53
C PHE A 8 -3.31 5.90 8.93
N ALA A 9 -4.62 6.07 9.17
CA ALA A 9 -5.50 4.96 9.50
C ALA A 9 -5.59 3.92 8.37
N THR A 10 -5.53 4.36 7.11
CA THR A 10 -5.49 3.48 5.92
C THR A 10 -4.17 3.68 5.16
N VAL A 11 -3.45 2.58 4.92
CA VAL A 11 -2.19 2.54 4.19
C VAL A 11 -2.33 1.68 2.93
N ALA A 12 -2.01 2.26 1.77
CA ALA A 12 -1.92 1.53 0.52
C ALA A 12 -0.54 0.87 0.39
N LEU A 13 -0.50 -0.39 -0.01
CA LEU A 13 0.72 -1.12 -0.32
C LEU A 13 0.75 -1.47 -1.81
N ILE A 14 1.81 -1.03 -2.48
CA ILE A 14 2.01 -1.22 -3.91
C ILE A 14 3.35 -1.92 -4.12
N GLY A 15 3.35 -3.00 -4.91
CA GLY A 15 4.51 -3.78 -5.26
C GLY A 15 4.77 -3.76 -6.77
N ARG A 16 6.03 -3.92 -7.17
CA ARG A 16 6.38 -4.11 -8.58
C ARG A 16 5.89 -5.47 -9.10
N HIS A 17 4.97 -5.45 -10.06
CA HIS A 17 4.30 -6.63 -10.66
C HIS A 17 5.25 -7.70 -11.26
N ALA A 18 6.50 -7.33 -11.60
CA ALA A 18 7.44 -8.20 -12.33
C ALA A 18 8.68 -8.63 -11.53
N SER A 19 8.72 -8.40 -10.22
CA SER A 19 9.89 -8.74 -9.40
C SER A 19 9.66 -9.99 -8.55
N HIS A 20 10.35 -11.07 -8.91
CA HIS A 20 10.48 -12.24 -8.03
C HIS A 20 11.06 -11.79 -6.68
N GLY A 21 10.40 -12.17 -5.59
CA GLY A 21 10.90 -11.96 -4.22
C GLY A 21 10.31 -10.78 -3.45
N ILE A 22 9.36 -10.01 -4.00
CA ILE A 22 8.73 -8.93 -3.23
C ILE A 22 7.58 -9.39 -2.32
N ALA A 23 7.02 -10.59 -2.56
CA ALA A 23 5.84 -11.09 -1.85
C ALA A 23 6.09 -11.23 -0.33
N GLU A 24 7.22 -11.78 0.06
CA GLU A 24 7.60 -11.96 1.47
C GLU A 24 7.84 -10.61 2.16
N PRO A 25 8.67 -9.68 1.62
CA PRO A 25 8.78 -8.32 2.14
C PRO A 25 7.43 -7.59 2.25
N LEU A 26 6.56 -7.69 1.24
CA LEU A 26 5.22 -7.08 1.25
C LEU A 26 4.36 -7.68 2.36
N GLY A 27 4.39 -9.00 2.54
CA GLY A 27 3.68 -9.69 3.61
C GLY A 27 4.15 -9.26 5.00
N HIS A 28 5.47 -9.17 5.21
CA HIS A 28 6.04 -8.67 6.46
C HIS A 28 5.64 -7.22 6.74
N LEU A 29 5.67 -6.36 5.73
CA LEU A 29 5.25 -4.96 5.84
C LEU A 29 3.75 -4.84 6.16
N ALA A 30 2.90 -5.61 5.46
CA ALA A 30 1.46 -5.64 5.70
C ALA A 30 1.13 -6.09 7.13
N ALA A 31 1.78 -7.15 7.61
CA ALA A 31 1.63 -7.64 8.98
C ALA A 31 2.11 -6.61 10.01
N PHE A 32 3.25 -5.97 9.75
CA PHE A 32 3.83 -4.93 10.61
C PHE A 32 2.89 -3.73 10.79
N LEU A 33 2.26 -3.27 9.71
CA LEU A 33 1.31 -2.16 9.72
C LEU A 33 0.00 -2.56 10.41
N ARG A 34 -0.53 -3.74 10.09
CA ARG A 34 -1.76 -4.26 10.71
C ARG A 34 -1.60 -4.44 12.22
N ALA A 35 -0.45 -4.92 12.69
CA ALA A 35 -0.15 -5.07 14.12
C ALA A 35 -0.15 -3.74 14.89
N ARG A 36 -0.01 -2.60 14.19
CA ARG A 36 -0.08 -1.24 14.75
C ARG A 36 -1.45 -0.59 14.61
N GLY A 37 -2.45 -1.33 14.13
CA GLY A 37 -3.83 -0.85 14.00
C GLY A 37 -4.10 -0.08 12.70
N HIS A 38 -3.22 -0.19 11.70
CA HIS A 38 -3.49 0.37 10.37
C HIS A 38 -4.33 -0.61 9.54
N ARG A 39 -5.32 -0.08 8.82
CA ARG A 39 -5.97 -0.81 7.73
C ARG A 39 -5.01 -0.80 6.53
N VAL A 40 -4.71 -1.98 6.01
CA VAL A 40 -3.82 -2.14 4.85
C VAL A 40 -4.66 -2.51 3.64
N LEU A 41 -4.47 -1.80 2.53
CA LEU A 41 -5.08 -2.08 1.24
C LEU A 41 -3.98 -2.39 0.22
N LEU A 42 -4.10 -3.49 -0.52
CA LEU A 42 -3.18 -3.84 -1.59
C LEU A 42 -3.68 -3.27 -2.92
N GLU A 43 -2.76 -2.86 -3.79
CA GLU A 43 -3.12 -2.61 -5.19
C GLU A 43 -3.54 -3.93 -5.85
N ALA A 44 -4.63 -3.92 -6.61
CA ALA A 44 -5.15 -5.08 -7.31
C ALA A 44 -4.07 -5.80 -8.13
N ALA A 45 -3.32 -5.06 -8.95
CA ALA A 45 -2.23 -5.61 -9.74
C ALA A 45 -1.11 -6.18 -8.85
N THR A 46 -0.83 -5.58 -7.69
CA THR A 46 0.12 -6.16 -6.73
C THR A 46 -0.40 -7.47 -6.12
N ALA A 47 -1.68 -7.51 -5.75
CA ALA A 47 -2.31 -8.66 -5.12
C ALA A 47 -2.40 -9.89 -6.06
N GLU A 48 -2.51 -9.66 -7.38
CA GLU A 48 -2.48 -10.73 -8.39
C GLU A 48 -1.17 -11.53 -8.37
N PHE A 49 -0.04 -10.85 -8.20
CA PHE A 49 1.29 -11.50 -8.16
C PHE A 49 1.76 -11.84 -6.75
N THR A 50 1.12 -11.26 -5.73
CA THR A 50 1.45 -11.46 -4.31
C THR A 50 0.17 -11.73 -3.51
N PRO A 51 -0.44 -12.92 -3.66
CA PRO A 51 -1.67 -13.23 -2.95
C PRO A 51 -1.41 -13.28 -1.44
N LEU A 52 -1.75 -12.20 -0.75
CA LEU A 52 -1.66 -12.05 0.70
C LEU A 52 -3.06 -12.18 1.29
N ALA A 53 -3.36 -13.36 1.86
CA ALA A 53 -4.68 -13.63 2.44
C ALA A 53 -5.01 -12.65 3.58
N GLY A 54 -6.26 -12.18 3.62
CA GLY A 54 -6.76 -11.30 4.68
C GLY A 54 -6.42 -9.83 4.53
N TYR A 55 -5.90 -9.41 3.37
CA TYR A 55 -5.73 -8.01 2.99
C TYR A 55 -6.64 -7.69 1.79
N PRO A 56 -7.54 -6.71 1.89
CA PRO A 56 -8.35 -6.30 0.75
C PRO A 56 -7.48 -5.72 -0.36
N ALA A 57 -7.84 -6.02 -1.60
CA ALA A 57 -7.24 -5.41 -2.78
C ALA A 57 -8.19 -4.36 -3.38
N ALA A 58 -7.64 -3.27 -3.90
CA ALA A 58 -8.37 -2.19 -4.54
C ALA A 58 -7.60 -1.66 -5.76
N SER A 59 -8.29 -1.03 -6.71
CA SER A 59 -7.65 -0.36 -7.84
C SER A 59 -6.78 0.81 -7.37
N SER A 60 -5.78 1.20 -8.16
CA SER A 60 -4.90 2.33 -7.83
C SER A 60 -5.69 3.64 -7.62
N SER A 61 -6.82 3.81 -8.31
CA SER A 61 -7.71 4.96 -8.15
C SER A 61 -8.50 4.94 -6.84
N GLU A 62 -8.96 3.77 -6.38
CA GLU A 62 -9.61 3.61 -5.08
C GLU A 62 -8.60 3.82 -3.96
N LEU A 63 -7.40 3.26 -4.09
CA LEU A 63 -6.31 3.46 -3.14
C LEU A 63 -5.96 4.94 -2.99
N ALA A 64 -5.83 5.68 -4.10
CA ALA A 64 -5.53 7.10 -4.05
C ALA A 64 -6.63 7.93 -3.34
N ARG A 65 -7.87 7.44 -3.32
CA ARG A 65 -8.99 8.10 -2.62
C ARG A 65 -9.13 7.72 -1.15
N GLU A 66 -8.78 6.49 -0.79
CA GLU A 66 -9.02 5.93 0.55
C GLU A 66 -7.78 5.96 1.45
N ALA A 67 -6.59 5.89 0.86
CA ALA A 67 -5.34 5.83 1.61
C ALA A 67 -4.90 7.22 2.05
N GLN A 68 -4.30 7.27 3.23
CA GLN A 68 -3.66 8.47 3.78
C GLN A 68 -2.12 8.39 3.68
N LEU A 69 -1.61 7.21 3.30
CA LEU A 69 -0.22 6.92 3.02
C LEU A 69 -0.17 5.82 1.97
N ALA A 70 0.69 5.97 0.97
CA ALA A 70 1.09 4.90 0.08
C ALA A 70 2.50 4.45 0.46
N VAL A 71 2.76 3.14 0.41
CA VAL A 71 4.11 2.59 0.48
C VAL A 71 4.36 1.78 -0.77
N VAL A 72 5.37 2.21 -1.53
CA VAL A 72 5.74 1.60 -2.80
C VAL A 72 6.99 0.75 -2.62
N VAL A 73 6.87 -0.55 -2.87
CA VAL A 73 7.97 -1.52 -2.87
C VAL A 73 8.31 -1.86 -4.32
N GLY A 74 9.28 -1.14 -4.88
CA GLY A 74 9.69 -1.27 -6.28
C GLY A 74 10.89 -0.38 -6.59
N GLY A 75 11.12 -0.13 -7.88
CA GLY A 75 12.10 0.87 -8.33
C GLY A 75 11.44 2.21 -8.67
N ASP A 76 12.26 3.16 -9.14
CA ASP A 76 11.83 4.52 -9.49
C ASP A 76 10.66 4.56 -10.48
N GLY A 77 10.65 3.65 -11.46
CA GLY A 77 9.56 3.56 -12.44
C GLY A 77 8.20 3.26 -11.80
N THR A 78 8.18 2.40 -10.77
CA THR A 78 6.97 2.10 -9.98
C THR A 78 6.60 3.31 -9.13
N MET A 79 7.57 3.89 -8.40
CA MET A 79 7.34 5.06 -7.55
C MET A 79 6.78 6.25 -8.35
N LEU A 80 7.38 6.60 -9.49
CA LEU A 80 6.92 7.71 -10.33
C LEU A 80 5.55 7.44 -10.95
N SER A 81 5.25 6.18 -11.29
CA SER A 81 3.93 5.80 -11.80
C SER A 81 2.83 6.00 -10.76
N ILE A 82 3.07 5.57 -9.52
CA ILE A 82 2.13 5.75 -8.42
C ILE A 82 2.06 7.21 -8.00
N ALA A 83 3.20 7.92 -7.91
CA ALA A 83 3.23 9.33 -7.57
C ALA A 83 2.36 10.18 -8.50
N ARG A 84 2.40 9.93 -9.81
CA ARG A 84 1.53 10.63 -10.77
C ARG A 84 0.04 10.36 -10.54
N GLN A 85 -0.32 9.13 -10.18
CA GLN A 85 -1.70 8.73 -9.93
C GLN A 85 -2.23 9.28 -8.59
N PHE A 86 -1.35 9.41 -7.59
CA PHE A 86 -1.69 9.81 -6.23
C PHE A 86 -1.57 11.32 -6.03
N ALA A 87 -0.83 12.04 -6.88
CA ALA A 87 -0.64 13.49 -6.82
C ALA A 87 -1.94 14.32 -6.70
N PRO A 88 -3.06 13.98 -7.40
CA PRO A 88 -4.31 14.74 -7.26
C PRO A 88 -4.98 14.60 -5.88
N PHE A 89 -4.55 13.65 -5.05
CA PHE A 89 -5.19 13.28 -3.79
C PHE A 89 -4.35 13.65 -2.56
N ASP A 90 -3.20 14.29 -2.74
CA ASP A 90 -2.28 14.71 -1.66
C ASP A 90 -1.87 13.57 -0.72
N VAL A 91 -1.75 12.35 -1.28
CA VAL A 91 -1.34 11.17 -0.52
C VAL A 91 0.20 11.07 -0.51
N PRO A 92 0.85 11.06 0.67
CA PRO A 92 2.29 10.86 0.78
C PRO A 92 2.70 9.45 0.33
N LEU A 93 3.91 9.33 -0.22
CA LEU A 93 4.53 8.10 -0.74
C LEU A 93 5.74 7.67 0.09
#